data_AF-A0A7S3RC59-F1
#
_entry.id   AF-A0A7S3RC59-F1
#
_cell.length_a   1.000
_cell.length_b   1.000
_cell.length_c   1.000
_cell.angle_alpha   90.00
_cell.angle_beta   90.00
_cell.angle_gamma   90.00
#
_symmetry.space_group_name_H-M   'P 1'
#
loop_
_entity.id
_entity.type
_entity.pdbx_description
1 polymer ?
#
loop_
_entity_poly.entity_id
_entity_poly.type
_entity_poly.pdbx_seq_one_letter_code
_entity_poly.pdbx_strand_id
1 'polypeptide(L)'
;APVALRGDVALRAKQSAKEKQAARSKARQGANDKAKKVGQQQWPVEIPEGIVVLHLEYGEEKGVFPQPGNDEVVKFYRAINGRFGSKVRIIANYEKALMELSPTKTWRKGAFEIVNVDSRKQLYSKLASGVSLMNGKEEWVSKFMDDLATMVDGTQ
;
A
#
# COMPACT_ATOMS: atom_id res chain seq x y z
N ALA A 1 -20.61 64.14 36.97
CA ALA A 1 -19.72 62.96 37.15
C ALA A 1 -20.46 61.93 38.01
N PRO A 2 -20.22 60.59 37.93
CA PRO A 2 -19.31 59.78 37.08
C PRO A 2 -20.04 58.64 36.28
N VAL A 3 -19.55 58.23 35.10
CA VAL A 3 -18.77 57.00 34.71
C VAL A 3 -19.45 55.63 34.86
N ALA A 4 -19.69 54.96 33.71
CA ALA A 4 -19.53 53.51 33.48
C ALA A 4 -19.38 53.27 31.95
N LEU A 5 -18.16 53.30 31.38
CA LEU A 5 -17.23 52.19 31.16
C LEU A 5 -17.84 50.88 30.60
N ARG A 6 -17.50 50.65 29.32
CA ARG A 6 -17.00 49.40 28.71
C ARG A 6 -17.88 48.14 28.79
N GLY A 7 -18.23 47.60 27.62
CA GLY A 7 -18.56 46.18 27.55
C GLY A 7 -18.92 45.59 26.20
N ASP A 8 -18.20 45.86 25.10
CA ASP A 8 -18.40 45.11 23.84
C ASP A 8 -17.09 44.64 23.21
N VAL A 9 -16.16 44.15 24.03
CA VAL A 9 -15.00 43.40 23.55
C VAL A 9 -14.88 42.10 24.33
N ALA A 10 -15.59 41.05 23.87
CA ALA A 10 -15.10 39.66 23.87
C ALA A 10 -16.20 38.65 23.49
N LEU A 11 -16.51 38.53 22.20
CA LEU A 11 -17.10 37.29 21.65
C LEU A 11 -16.09 36.65 20.69
N ARG A 12 -14.94 36.23 21.23
CA ARG A 12 -14.08 35.22 20.60
C ARG A 12 -14.21 33.95 21.42
N ALA A 13 -15.20 33.13 21.09
CA ALA A 13 -15.33 31.79 21.62
C ALA A 13 -14.03 31.01 21.34
N LYS A 14 -13.29 30.72 22.41
CA LYS A 14 -12.08 29.90 22.37
C LYS A 14 -12.50 28.47 22.03
N GLN A 15 -12.43 28.09 20.76
CA GLN A 15 -12.51 26.69 20.35
C GLN A 15 -11.51 25.87 21.17
N SER A 16 -12.00 24.82 21.82
CA SER A 16 -11.22 23.98 22.70
C SER A 16 -10.12 23.25 21.92
N ALA A 17 -9.03 22.87 22.60
CA ALA A 17 -7.95 22.09 22.01
C ALA A 17 -8.46 20.79 21.34
N LYS A 18 -9.56 20.24 21.87
CA LYS A 18 -10.25 19.04 21.37
C LYS A 18 -10.90 19.28 20.00
N GLU A 19 -11.54 20.43 19.79
CA GLU A 19 -12.13 20.81 18.49
C GLU A 19 -11.06 21.10 17.44
N LYS A 20 -9.94 21.73 17.84
CA LYS A 20 -8.79 21.93 16.94
C LYS A 20 -8.14 20.61 16.52
N GLN A 21 -8.08 19.61 17.41
CA GLN A 21 -7.61 18.26 17.06
C GLN A 21 -8.61 17.53 16.16
N ALA A 22 -9.91 17.60 16.44
CA ALA A 22 -10.94 17.01 15.59
C ALA A 22 -10.94 17.61 14.17
N ALA A 23 -10.78 18.93 14.05
CA ALA A 23 -10.65 19.61 12.76
C ALA A 23 -9.38 19.17 12.01
N ARG A 24 -8.23 19.03 12.70
CA ARG A 24 -7.00 18.50 12.08
C ARG A 24 -7.15 17.04 11.65
N SER A 25 -7.86 16.23 12.41
CA SER A 25 -8.15 14.83 12.06
C SER A 25 -9.02 14.74 10.80
N LYS A 26 -10.12 15.52 10.75
CA LYS A 26 -10.99 15.60 9.56
C LYS A 26 -10.27 16.13 8.33
N ALA A 27 -9.40 17.14 8.48
CA ALA A 27 -8.61 17.66 7.36
C ALA A 27 -7.60 16.62 6.81
N ARG A 28 -7.04 15.77 7.67
CA ARG A 28 -6.19 14.64 7.24
C ARG A 28 -6.98 13.52 6.58
N GLN A 29 -8.20 13.23 7.06
CA GLN A 29 -9.10 12.26 6.42
C GLN A 29 -9.54 12.72 5.03
N GLY A 30 -9.97 13.98 4.88
CA GLY A 30 -10.38 14.53 3.57
C GLY A 30 -9.24 14.68 2.55
N ALA A 31 -7.98 14.78 3.02
CA ALA A 31 -6.80 14.77 2.16
C ALA A 31 -6.44 13.34 1.69
N ASN A 32 -6.77 12.32 2.48
CA ASN A 32 -6.60 10.90 2.11
C ASN A 32 -7.74 10.37 1.22
N ASP A 33 -8.93 10.96 1.28
CA ASP A 33 -10.06 10.64 0.39
C ASP A 33 -9.88 11.15 -1.05
N LYS A 34 -8.90 12.04 -1.28
CA LYS A 34 -8.28 12.15 -2.60
C LYS A 34 -7.33 10.97 -2.78
N ALA A 35 -7.90 9.76 -2.74
CA ALA A 35 -7.36 8.65 -3.49
C ALA A 35 -7.10 9.23 -4.88
N LYS A 36 -5.82 9.46 -5.20
CA LYS A 36 -5.40 9.63 -6.58
C LYS A 36 -6.11 8.48 -7.29
N LYS A 37 -7.08 8.79 -8.16
CA LYS A 37 -7.44 7.87 -9.22
C LYS A 37 -6.11 7.64 -9.91
N VAL A 38 -5.41 6.59 -9.49
CA VAL A 38 -4.21 6.09 -10.14
C VAL A 38 -4.69 5.95 -11.57
N GLY A 39 -4.25 6.87 -12.44
CA GLY A 39 -4.70 6.91 -13.82
C GLY A 39 -4.59 5.49 -14.36
N GLN A 40 -5.61 5.03 -15.10
CA GLN A 40 -5.70 3.65 -15.55
C GLN A 40 -4.33 3.21 -16.08
N GLN A 41 -3.63 2.40 -15.29
CA GLN A 41 -2.27 2.02 -15.60
C GLN A 41 -2.36 1.14 -16.84
N GLN A 42 -1.73 1.52 -17.95
CA GLN A 42 -1.87 0.76 -19.19
C GLN A 42 -1.38 -0.69 -18.96
N TRP A 43 -2.19 -1.67 -19.38
CA TRP A 43 -1.88 -3.10 -19.30
C TRP A 43 -1.82 -3.66 -20.72
N PRO A 44 -0.81 -4.47 -21.09
CA PRO A 44 0.36 -4.84 -20.27
C PRO A 44 1.20 -3.61 -19.89
N VAL A 45 1.84 -3.67 -18.72
CA VAL A 45 2.71 -2.57 -18.30
C VAL A 45 3.98 -2.62 -19.13
N GLU A 46 4.35 -1.51 -19.76
CA GLU A 46 5.68 -1.37 -20.34
C GLU A 46 6.71 -1.43 -19.21
N ILE A 47 7.51 -2.50 -19.18
CA ILE A 47 8.51 -2.75 -18.15
C ILE A 47 9.80 -2.06 -18.58
N PRO A 48 10.25 -1.00 -17.88
CA PRO A 48 11.51 -0.36 -18.23
C PRO A 48 12.67 -1.32 -18.03
N GLU A 49 13.70 -1.20 -18.87
CA GLU A 49 14.93 -1.98 -18.76
C GLU A 49 15.53 -1.83 -17.35
N GLY A 50 16.01 -2.94 -16.79
CA GLY A 50 16.55 -2.99 -15.42
C GLY A 50 15.53 -2.84 -14.30
N ILE A 51 14.22 -2.88 -14.57
CA ILE A 51 13.17 -2.84 -13.54
C ILE A 51 12.40 -4.15 -13.50
N VAL A 52 12.31 -4.74 -12.30
CA VAL A 52 11.43 -5.88 -12.04
C VAL A 52 10.05 -5.35 -11.62
N VAL A 53 9.00 -5.83 -12.28
CA VAL A 53 7.62 -5.52 -11.93
C VAL A 53 6.96 -6.74 -11.29
N LEU A 54 6.44 -6.55 -10.08
CA LEU A 54 5.73 -7.56 -9.31
C LEU A 54 4.25 -7.23 -9.25
N HIS A 55 3.41 -8.21 -9.50
CA HIS A 55 2.01 -8.18 -9.11
C HIS A 55 1.85 -8.74 -7.70
N LEU A 56 1.16 -8.01 -6.83
CA LEU A 56 0.80 -8.45 -5.49
C LEU A 56 -0.71 -8.63 -5.41
N GLU A 57 -1.16 -9.88 -5.33
CA GLU A 57 -2.53 -10.21 -4.95
C GLU A 57 -2.62 -10.31 -3.43
N TYR A 58 -3.60 -9.66 -2.83
CA TYR A 58 -3.93 -9.84 -1.42
C TYR A 58 -5.44 -9.73 -1.19
N GLY A 59 -5.91 -10.32 -0.09
CA GLY A 59 -7.30 -10.19 0.31
C GLY A 59 -7.68 -8.73 0.56
N GLU A 60 -8.64 -8.21 -0.21
CA GLU A 60 -9.11 -6.83 -0.10
C GLU A 60 -10.60 -6.81 0.24
N GLU A 61 -10.99 -6.17 1.34
CA GLU A 61 -12.40 -5.79 1.50
C GLU A 61 -12.62 -4.49 0.73
N LYS A 62 -13.72 -4.33 -0.04
CA LYS A 62 -13.87 -3.12 -0.86
C LYS A 62 -13.91 -1.84 0.01
N GLY A 63 -13.02 -0.88 -0.26
CA GLY A 63 -13.26 0.55 0.07
C GLY A 63 -12.30 1.27 1.02
N VAL A 64 -11.24 0.64 1.55
CA VAL A 64 -10.26 1.33 2.42
C VAL A 64 -8.86 0.72 2.23
N PHE A 65 -7.80 1.54 2.09
CA PHE A 65 -6.41 1.10 2.27
C PHE A 65 -5.65 2.11 3.15
N PRO A 66 -4.85 1.66 4.15
CA PRO A 66 -4.69 0.27 4.60
C PRO A 66 -5.89 -0.21 5.43
N GLN A 67 -6.22 -1.49 5.31
CA GLN A 67 -7.24 -2.13 6.15
C GLN A 67 -6.62 -2.70 7.43
N PRO A 68 -7.40 -2.81 8.51
CA PRO A 68 -7.06 -3.71 9.61
C PRO A 68 -6.83 -5.12 9.04
N GLY A 69 -5.62 -5.66 9.19
CA GLY A 69 -5.23 -6.97 8.63
C GLY A 69 -4.31 -6.94 7.40
N ASN A 70 -4.07 -5.77 6.79
CA ASN A 70 -3.14 -5.61 5.65
C ASN A 70 -1.75 -5.07 6.07
N ASP A 71 -1.35 -5.29 7.32
CA ASP A 71 -0.04 -4.88 7.83
C ASP A 71 1.11 -5.56 7.07
N GLU A 72 0.88 -6.81 6.64
CA GLU A 72 1.77 -7.60 5.80
C GLU A 72 2.10 -6.88 4.48
N VAL A 73 1.09 -6.25 3.85
CA VAL A 73 1.27 -5.47 2.62
C VAL A 73 2.18 -4.27 2.89
N VAL A 74 1.90 -3.49 3.94
CA VAL A 74 2.70 -2.31 4.28
C VAL A 74 4.16 -2.70 4.60
N LYS A 75 4.36 -3.78 5.36
CA LYS A 75 5.70 -4.32 5.65
C LYS A 75 6.43 -4.72 4.36
N PHE A 76 5.74 -5.38 3.44
CA PHE A 76 6.31 -5.79 2.16
C PHE A 76 6.73 -4.59 1.30
N TYR A 77 5.87 -3.58 1.14
CA TYR A 77 6.24 -2.36 0.42
C TYR A 77 7.46 -1.67 1.03
N ARG A 78 7.53 -1.59 2.36
CA ARG A 78 8.69 -1.00 3.06
C ARG A 78 9.97 -1.81 2.82
N ALA A 79 9.89 -3.13 2.91
CA ALA A 79 11.05 -3.99 2.73
C ALA A 79 11.57 -3.93 1.28
N ILE A 80 10.68 -4.02 0.30
CA ILE A 80 11.04 -3.93 -1.12
C ILE A 80 11.63 -2.57 -1.46
N ASN A 81 10.96 -1.48 -1.07
CA ASN A 81 11.47 -0.13 -1.34
C ASN A 81 12.78 0.15 -0.58
N GLY A 82 12.94 -0.39 0.63
CA GLY A 82 14.17 -0.25 1.42
C GLY A 82 15.36 -0.95 0.78
N ARG A 83 15.17 -2.14 0.20
CA ARG A 83 16.26 -2.93 -0.38
C ARG A 83 16.54 -2.60 -1.85
N PHE A 84 15.49 -2.40 -2.66
CA PHE A 84 15.61 -2.29 -4.11
C PHE A 84 15.31 -0.89 -4.65
N GLY A 85 14.70 -0.01 -3.85
CA GLY A 85 14.32 1.33 -4.28
C GLY A 85 13.46 1.29 -5.56
N SER A 86 13.89 2.03 -6.58
CA SER A 86 13.19 2.13 -7.87
C SER A 86 13.36 0.92 -8.80
N LYS A 87 14.25 -0.03 -8.48
CA LYS A 87 14.50 -1.22 -9.31
C LYS A 87 13.36 -2.24 -9.26
N VAL A 88 12.50 -2.17 -8.25
CA VAL A 88 11.32 -3.04 -8.13
C VAL A 88 10.07 -2.20 -8.01
N ARG A 89 9.09 -2.46 -8.88
CA ARG A 89 7.76 -1.84 -8.82
C ARG A 89 6.72 -2.89 -8.44
N ILE A 90 5.79 -2.51 -7.57
CA ILE A 90 4.68 -3.38 -7.14
C ILE A 90 3.36 -2.83 -7.68
N ILE A 91 2.58 -3.71 -8.28
CA ILE A 91 1.22 -3.46 -8.77
C ILE A 91 0.28 -4.32 -7.92
N ALA A 92 -0.45 -3.68 -7.02
CA ALA A 92 -1.30 -4.34 -6.04
C ALA A 92 -2.75 -4.49 -6.55
N ASN A 93 -3.31 -5.71 -6.49
CA ASN A 93 -4.71 -6.03 -6.82
C ASN A 93 -5.22 -5.38 -8.12
N TYR A 94 -4.35 -5.23 -9.11
CA TYR A 94 -4.75 -4.54 -10.33
C TYR A 94 -5.63 -5.45 -11.18
N GLU A 95 -6.84 -5.01 -11.47
CA GLU A 95 -7.89 -5.83 -12.08
C GLU A 95 -7.43 -6.57 -13.33
N LYS A 96 -6.72 -5.88 -14.25
CA LYS A 96 -6.22 -6.51 -15.47
C LYS A 96 -5.14 -7.56 -15.20
N ALA A 97 -4.28 -7.32 -14.22
CA ALA A 97 -3.27 -8.29 -13.80
C ALA A 97 -3.93 -9.49 -13.11
N LEU A 98 -4.96 -9.28 -12.29
CA LEU A 98 -5.73 -10.36 -11.67
C LEU A 98 -6.40 -11.24 -12.71
N MET A 99 -7.02 -10.65 -13.74
CA MET A 99 -7.67 -11.39 -14.83
C MET A 99 -6.73 -12.33 -15.59
N GLU A 100 -5.45 -11.98 -15.66
CA GLU A 100 -4.42 -12.73 -16.40
C GLU A 100 -3.62 -13.69 -15.52
N LEU A 101 -3.24 -13.24 -14.31
CA LEU A 101 -2.27 -13.93 -13.45
C LEU A 101 -2.92 -14.67 -12.29
N SER A 102 -4.15 -14.30 -11.88
CA SER A 102 -4.83 -14.96 -10.78
C SER A 102 -5.69 -16.13 -11.29
N PRO A 103 -5.63 -17.32 -10.67
CA PRO A 103 -6.48 -18.47 -11.05
C PRO A 103 -7.97 -18.16 -11.00
N THR A 104 -8.38 -17.31 -10.05
CA THR A 104 -9.78 -16.92 -9.82
C THR A 104 -10.18 -15.66 -10.57
N LYS A 105 -9.25 -15.00 -11.28
CA LYS A 105 -9.47 -13.73 -11.99
C LYS A 105 -9.97 -12.57 -11.10
N THR A 106 -9.88 -12.77 -9.79
CA THR A 106 -10.22 -11.81 -8.73
C THR A 106 -9.30 -12.10 -7.55
N TRP A 107 -9.08 -11.10 -6.69
CA TRP A 107 -8.36 -11.30 -5.45
C TRP A 107 -9.05 -12.35 -4.57
N ARG A 108 -8.27 -13.17 -3.87
CA ARG A 108 -8.77 -14.20 -2.96
C ARG A 108 -8.66 -13.74 -1.52
N LYS A 109 -9.65 -14.12 -0.70
CA LYS A 109 -9.61 -13.85 0.75
C LYS A 109 -8.39 -14.56 1.36
N GLY A 110 -7.61 -13.82 2.15
CA GLY A 110 -6.41 -14.34 2.81
C GLY A 110 -5.19 -14.51 1.88
N ALA A 111 -5.30 -14.12 0.60
CA ALA A 111 -4.20 -14.15 -0.34
C ALA A 111 -3.04 -13.26 0.09
N PHE A 112 -1.84 -13.70 -0.24
CA PHE A 112 -0.64 -12.88 -0.32
C PHE A 112 0.26 -13.53 -1.36
N GLU A 113 0.02 -13.18 -2.62
CA GLU A 113 0.57 -13.87 -3.78
C GLU A 113 1.42 -12.89 -4.57
N ILE A 114 2.67 -13.26 -4.79
CA ILE A 114 3.64 -12.43 -5.50
C ILE A 114 3.96 -13.11 -6.81
N VAL A 115 3.69 -12.43 -7.92
CA VAL A 115 3.95 -12.91 -9.27
C VAL A 115 4.84 -11.90 -9.98
N ASN A 116 5.89 -12.37 -10.63
CA ASN A 116 6.68 -11.54 -11.53
C ASN A 116 5.89 -11.34 -12.83
N VAL A 117 5.65 -10.08 -13.22
CA VAL A 117 4.77 -9.75 -14.34
C VAL A 117 5.35 -10.18 -15.69
N ASP A 118 6.67 -10.03 -15.86
CA ASP A 118 7.38 -10.36 -17.10
C ASP A 118 7.43 -11.87 -17.35
N SER A 119 8.04 -12.60 -16.43
CA SER A 119 8.20 -14.06 -16.52
C SER A 119 6.92 -14.85 -16.24
N ARG A 120 5.86 -14.20 -15.72
CA ARG A 120 4.63 -14.81 -15.19
C ARG A 120 4.87 -15.87 -14.11
N LYS A 121 6.06 -15.89 -13.50
CA LYS A 121 6.42 -16.85 -12.46
C LYS A 121 5.84 -16.43 -11.12
N GLN A 122 5.15 -17.34 -10.45
CA GLN A 122 4.78 -17.16 -9.05
C GLN A 122 6.01 -17.28 -8.17
N LEU A 123 6.36 -16.18 -7.49
CA LEU A 123 7.50 -16.11 -6.58
C LEU A 123 7.13 -16.53 -5.16
N TYR A 124 5.89 -16.25 -4.76
CA TYR A 124 5.41 -16.60 -3.44
C TYR A 124 3.89 -16.82 -3.43
N SER A 125 3.44 -17.77 -2.60
CA SER A 125 2.03 -18.04 -2.36
C SER A 125 1.78 -18.32 -0.88
N LYS A 126 1.01 -17.44 -0.23
CA LYS A 126 0.51 -17.68 1.13
C LYS A 126 -0.57 -18.75 1.14
N LEU A 127 -1.42 -18.80 0.12
CA LEU A 127 -2.47 -19.81 0.05
C LEU A 127 -1.91 -21.22 -0.13
N ALA A 128 -0.80 -21.38 -0.85
CA ALA A 128 -0.15 -22.69 -1.01
C ALA A 128 0.72 -23.05 0.21
N SER A 129 1.46 -22.09 0.77
CA SER A 129 2.34 -22.36 1.92
C SER A 129 1.60 -22.42 3.26
N GLY A 130 0.45 -21.76 3.37
CA GLY A 130 -0.29 -21.58 4.62
C GLY A 130 0.34 -20.59 5.59
N VAL A 131 1.41 -19.89 5.21
CA VAL A 131 2.17 -19.03 6.11
C VAL A 131 2.26 -17.60 5.58
N SER A 132 2.43 -16.63 6.46
CA SER A 132 2.70 -15.24 6.10
C SER A 132 4.17 -15.05 5.77
N LEU A 133 4.47 -14.31 4.71
CA LEU A 133 5.85 -13.97 4.35
C LEU A 133 6.41 -12.99 5.37
N MET A 134 5.73 -11.87 5.60
CA MET A 134 6.29 -10.78 6.42
C MET A 134 6.06 -10.95 7.93
N ASN A 135 5.11 -11.80 8.33
CA ASN A 135 4.84 -12.10 9.73
C ASN A 135 5.31 -13.52 10.14
N GLY A 136 5.96 -14.23 9.21
CA GLY A 136 6.53 -15.55 9.45
C GLY A 136 7.95 -15.49 10.03
N LYS A 137 8.75 -16.51 9.73
CA LYS A 137 10.16 -16.56 10.13
C LYS A 137 10.99 -15.59 9.31
N GLU A 138 11.91 -14.89 9.97
CA GLU A 138 12.81 -13.91 9.33
C GLU A 138 13.62 -14.53 8.18
N GLU A 139 14.05 -15.77 8.32
CA GLU A 139 14.77 -16.54 7.29
C GLU A 139 14.02 -16.61 5.96
N TRP A 140 12.69 -16.70 5.97
CA TRP A 140 11.90 -16.75 4.74
C TRP A 140 11.86 -15.41 4.02
N VAL A 141 11.78 -14.31 4.77
CA VAL A 141 11.86 -12.96 4.21
C VAL A 141 13.23 -12.76 3.60
N SER A 142 14.30 -13.08 4.34
CA SER A 142 15.67 -12.95 3.85
C SER A 142 15.89 -13.77 2.59
N LYS A 143 15.49 -15.05 2.59
CA LYS A 143 15.59 -15.91 1.40
C LYS A 143 14.84 -15.33 0.21
N PHE A 144 13.58 -14.92 0.40
CA PHE A 144 12.80 -14.32 -0.68
C PHE A 144 13.48 -13.06 -1.25
N MET A 145 14.01 -12.22 -0.37
CA MET A 145 14.68 -10.99 -0.78
C MET A 145 16.01 -11.27 -1.50
N ASP A 146 16.74 -12.32 -1.14
CA ASP A 146 17.98 -12.73 -1.81
C ASP A 146 17.70 -13.33 -3.20
N ASP A 147 16.65 -14.17 -3.30
CA ASP A 147 16.17 -14.70 -4.58
C ASP A 147 15.74 -13.56 -5.52
N LEU A 148 15.04 -12.55 -4.97
CA LEU A 148 14.63 -11.37 -5.73
C LEU A 148 15.82 -10.48 -6.14
N ALA A 149 16.82 -10.33 -5.27
CA ALA A 149 18.03 -9.59 -5.61
C ALA A 149 18.77 -10.23 -6.80
N THR A 150 18.89 -11.56 -6.80
CA THR A 150 19.49 -12.30 -7.92
C THR A 150 18.75 -12.03 -9.24
N MET A 151 17.42 -11.93 -9.21
CA MET A 151 16.62 -11.58 -10.39
C MET A 151 16.83 -10.13 -10.85
N VAL A 152 16.90 -9.18 -9.90
CA VAL A 152 17.13 -7.75 -10.17
C VAL A 152 18.53 -7.51 -10.75
N ASP A 153 19.54 -8.22 -10.26
CA ASP A 153 20.92 -8.08 -10.75
C ASP A 153 21.12 -8.77 -12.10
N GLY A 154 20.36 -9.83 -12.38
CA GLY A 154 20.35 -10.49 -13.70
C GLY A 154 19.58 -9.72 -14.78
N THR A 155 18.94 -8.58 -14.45
CA THR A 155 18.24 -7.71 -15.41
C THR A 155 19.10 -6.55 -15.93
N GLN A 156 20.42 -6.58 -15.68
CA GLN A 156 21.42 -5.59 -16.14
C GLN A 156 21.94 -5.84 -17.55
#